data_AF-A0A0S2S514-F1
#
_entry.id   AF-A0A0S2S514-F1
#
_cell.length_a   1.000
_cell.length_b   1.000
_cell.length_c   1.000
_cell.angle_alpha   90.00
_cell.angle_beta   90.00
_cell.angle_gamma   90.00
#
_symmetry.space_group_name_H-M   'P 1'
#
loop_
_entity.id
_entity.type
_entity.pdbx_description
1 polymer ?
#
loop_
_entity_poly.entity_id
_entity_poly.type
_entity_poly.pdbx_seq_one_letter_code
_entity_poly.pdbx_strand_id
1 'polypeptide(L)'
;MTEETGTKATYYHYKLIKKISIPRQLIWSHISLPVIMLLFLLLAFSWTSLFLFALAFFLTLWVHFVISRSVLFISKTAFRKRWAFHRKLPWLGYMTDQYIGYGLFRRVHIHTLWIGICLSAVFILWSPPAFTVSLLFWHLWLIAPRLYILSRLTGERKDGMLKFTDEDASYYQQ
;
A
#
# COMPACT_ATOMS: atom_id res chain seq x y z
N MET A 1 -9.94 -53.02 19.34
CA MET A 1 -8.93 -52.32 18.51
C MET A 1 -9.71 -51.46 17.53
N THR A 2 -9.93 -50.19 17.88
CA THR A 2 -10.64 -49.20 17.08
C THR A 2 -9.79 -47.95 17.12
N GLU A 3 -9.00 -47.74 16.07
CA GLU A 3 -8.17 -46.56 15.91
C GLU A 3 -9.09 -45.38 15.58
N GLU A 4 -9.29 -44.50 16.56
CA GLU A 4 -9.89 -43.19 16.33
C GLU A 4 -8.93 -42.39 15.46
N THR A 5 -9.29 -42.21 14.18
CA THR A 5 -8.66 -41.23 13.30
C THR A 5 -9.08 -39.83 13.73
N GLY A 6 -8.57 -39.41 14.88
CA GLY A 6 -8.65 -38.02 15.34
C GLY A 6 -7.94 -37.16 14.31
N THR A 7 -8.72 -36.37 13.59
CA THR A 7 -8.27 -35.28 12.71
C THR A 7 -7.16 -34.54 13.45
N LYS A 8 -5.89 -34.77 13.07
CA LYS A 8 -4.74 -34.08 13.68
C LYS A 8 -4.88 -32.60 13.39
N ALA A 9 -5.56 -31.89 14.27
CA ALA A 9 -5.68 -30.45 14.22
C ALA A 9 -4.28 -29.89 14.45
N THR A 10 -3.62 -29.46 13.37
CA THR A 10 -2.33 -28.78 13.47
C THR A 10 -2.57 -27.43 14.12
N TYR A 11 -2.32 -27.33 15.42
CA TYR A 11 -2.35 -26.07 16.15
C TYR A 11 -1.11 -25.26 15.78
N TYR A 12 -1.26 -24.33 14.83
CA TYR A 12 -0.23 -23.35 14.53
C TYR A 12 -0.12 -22.34 15.69
N HIS A 13 0.99 -22.36 16.41
CA HIS A 13 1.30 -21.38 17.44
C HIS A 13 1.79 -20.09 16.77
N TYR A 14 0.87 -19.17 16.46
CA TYR A 14 1.24 -17.85 15.99
C TYR A 14 1.48 -16.91 17.17
N LYS A 15 2.72 -16.46 17.34
CA LYS A 15 3.05 -15.45 18.35
C LYS A 15 2.92 -14.06 17.73
N LEU A 16 2.12 -13.20 18.35
CA LEU A 16 2.08 -11.78 18.02
C LEU A 16 3.39 -11.14 18.53
N ILE A 17 4.24 -10.70 17.60
CA ILE A 17 5.52 -10.07 17.94
C ILE A 17 5.35 -8.56 18.07
N LYS A 18 4.61 -7.95 17.13
CA LYS A 18 4.50 -6.50 17.06
C LYS A 18 3.11 -6.07 16.60
N LYS A 19 2.54 -5.10 17.31
CA LYS A 19 1.30 -4.43 16.94
C LYS A 19 1.62 -2.96 16.69
N ILE A 20 1.25 -2.46 15.52
CA ILE A 20 1.41 -1.06 15.13
C ILE A 20 0.01 -0.46 15.09
N SER A 21 -0.32 0.36 16.09
CA SER A 21 -1.54 1.15 16.09
C SER A 21 -1.30 2.48 15.37
N ILE A 22 -2.23 2.86 14.50
CA ILE A 22 -2.14 4.14 13.80
C ILE A 22 -2.96 5.17 14.57
N PRO A 23 -2.33 6.19 15.17
CA PRO A 23 -3.07 7.20 15.91
C PRO A 23 -3.94 8.01 14.94
N ARG A 24 -5.17 8.34 15.37
CA ARG A 24 -6.12 9.10 14.54
C ARG A 24 -5.55 10.45 14.08
N GLN A 25 -4.70 11.09 14.89
CA GLN A 25 -4.02 12.34 14.51
C GLN A 25 -3.16 12.18 13.25
N LEU A 26 -2.48 11.04 13.10
CA LEU A 26 -1.66 10.76 11.91
C LEU A 26 -2.53 10.56 10.66
N ILE A 27 -3.71 9.95 10.82
CA ILE A 27 -4.68 9.79 9.72
C ILE A 27 -5.20 11.16 9.27
N TRP A 28 -5.58 12.04 10.20
CA TRP A 28 -6.04 13.39 9.88
C TRP A 28 -4.96 14.23 9.19
N SER A 29 -3.72 14.18 9.70
CA SER A 29 -2.57 14.82 9.06
C SER A 29 -2.32 14.29 7.65
N HIS A 30 -2.49 12.97 7.46
CA HIS A 30 -2.36 12.38 6.13
C HIS A 30 -3.44 12.88 5.15
N ILE A 31 -4.69 13.02 5.59
CA ILE A 31 -5.81 13.48 4.76
C ILE A 31 -5.74 14.98 4.45
N SER A 32 -5.14 15.79 5.31
CA SER A 32 -5.00 17.23 5.05
C SER A 32 -3.96 17.54 3.97
N LEU A 33 -2.95 16.69 3.77
CA LEU A 33 -1.87 16.91 2.80
C LEU A 33 -2.38 17.13 1.35
N PRO A 34 -3.28 16.31 0.77
CA PRO A 34 -3.82 16.55 -0.57
C PRO A 34 -4.55 17.88 -0.70
N VAL A 35 -5.22 18.33 0.36
CA VAL A 35 -5.93 19.63 0.37
C VAL A 35 -4.94 20.77 0.30
N ILE A 36 -3.88 20.71 1.11
CA ILE A 36 -2.80 21.70 1.11
C ILE A 36 -2.11 21.73 -0.25
N MET A 37 -1.83 20.55 -0.82
CA MET A 37 -1.17 20.43 -2.12
C MET A 37 -2.04 21.00 -3.26
N LEU A 38 -3.35 20.74 -3.23
CA LEU A 38 -4.28 21.28 -4.20
C LEU A 38 -4.33 22.82 -4.14
N LEU A 39 -4.40 23.40 -2.94
CA LEU A 39 -4.34 24.85 -2.74
C LEU A 39 -3.05 25.44 -3.30
N PHE A 40 -1.91 24.80 -3.01
CA PHE A 40 -0.62 25.20 -3.56
C PHE A 40 -0.62 25.18 -5.10
N LEU A 41 -1.17 24.12 -5.72
CA LEU A 41 -1.22 23.97 -7.17
C LEU A 41 -2.11 25.02 -7.85
N LEU A 42 -3.22 25.39 -7.20
CA LEU A 42 -4.13 26.44 -7.68
C LEU A 42 -3.49 27.83 -7.61
N LEU A 43 -2.74 28.12 -6.54
CA LEU A 43 -2.05 29.39 -6.36
C LEU A 43 -0.83 29.54 -7.28
N ALA A 44 -0.07 28.46 -7.50
CA ALA A 44 1.18 28.52 -8.25
C ALA A 44 1.00 28.42 -9.78
N PHE A 45 -0.03 27.72 -10.26
CA PHE A 45 -0.20 27.44 -11.69
C PHE A 45 -1.48 28.05 -12.27
N SER A 46 -2.63 27.39 -12.12
CA SER A 46 -3.92 27.87 -12.66
C SER A 46 -5.09 26.99 -12.22
N TRP A 47 -6.31 27.37 -12.59
CA TRP A 47 -7.52 26.56 -12.37
C TRP A 47 -7.51 25.21 -13.10
N THR A 48 -6.79 25.11 -14.23
CA THR A 48 -6.65 23.85 -14.98
C THR A 48 -5.90 22.77 -14.18
N SER A 49 -5.09 23.18 -13.21
CA SER A 49 -4.35 22.29 -12.31
C SER A 49 -5.28 21.39 -11.49
N LEU A 50 -6.52 21.80 -11.22
CA LEU A 50 -7.49 20.95 -10.52
C LEU A 50 -7.82 19.69 -11.33
N PHE A 51 -8.05 19.84 -12.63
CA PHE A 51 -8.32 18.72 -13.52
C PHE A 51 -7.09 17.81 -13.66
N LEU A 52 -5.89 18.39 -13.79
CA LEU A 52 -4.65 17.63 -13.85
C LEU A 52 -4.38 16.87 -12.55
N PHE A 53 -4.68 17.47 -11.40
CA PHE A 53 -4.53 16.85 -10.08
C PHE A 53 -5.49 15.67 -9.89
N ALA A 54 -6.75 15.83 -10.30
CA ALA A 54 -7.74 14.76 -10.26
C ALA A 54 -7.37 13.62 -11.24
N LEU A 55 -6.94 13.95 -12.46
CA LEU A 55 -6.49 12.96 -13.43
C LEU A 55 -5.28 12.18 -12.93
N ALA A 56 -4.31 12.87 -12.33
CA ALA A 56 -3.13 12.25 -11.74
C ALA A 56 -3.51 11.26 -10.62
N PHE A 57 -4.53 11.56 -9.81
CA PHE A 57 -5.03 10.64 -8.78
C PHE A 57 -5.53 9.32 -9.39
N PHE A 58 -6.44 9.39 -10.35
CA PHE A 58 -6.99 8.20 -11.01
C PHE A 58 -5.92 7.40 -11.72
N LEU A 59 -5.00 8.09 -12.41
CA LEU A 59 -3.89 7.45 -13.10
C LEU A 59 -2.95 6.73 -12.12
N THR A 60 -2.64 7.36 -10.98
CA THR A 60 -1.78 6.75 -9.96
C THR A 60 -2.42 5.52 -9.35
N LEU A 61 -3.72 5.57 -9.03
CA LEU A 61 -4.47 4.40 -8.55
C LEU A 61 -4.46 3.26 -9.56
N TRP A 62 -4.65 3.57 -10.84
CA TRP A 62 -4.59 2.60 -11.91
C TRP A 62 -3.21 1.95 -12.03
N VAL A 63 -2.15 2.75 -12.00
CA VAL A 63 -0.76 2.27 -12.05
C VAL A 63 -0.46 1.35 -10.86
N HIS A 64 -0.82 1.76 -9.64
CA HIS A 64 -0.65 0.93 -8.44
C HIS A 64 -1.39 -0.40 -8.53
N PHE A 65 -2.61 -0.39 -9.09
CA PHE A 65 -3.41 -1.58 -9.31
C PHE A 65 -2.75 -2.53 -10.32
N VAL A 66 -2.31 -2.01 -11.47
CA VAL A 66 -1.64 -2.80 -12.51
C VAL A 66 -0.35 -3.41 -11.97
N ILE A 67 0.50 -2.63 -11.29
CA ILE A 67 1.75 -3.14 -10.72
C ILE A 67 1.48 -4.25 -9.71
N SER A 68 0.57 -4.02 -8.76
CA SER A 68 0.24 -5.01 -7.73
C SER A 68 -0.26 -6.30 -8.36
N ARG A 69 -1.13 -6.20 -9.36
CA ARG A 69 -1.68 -7.35 -10.08
C ARG A 69 -0.60 -8.09 -10.89
N SER A 70 0.31 -7.38 -11.54
CA SER A 70 1.44 -7.96 -12.28
C SER A 70 2.41 -8.70 -11.37
N VAL A 71 2.80 -8.12 -10.24
CA VAL A 71 3.69 -8.77 -9.27
C VAL A 71 3.05 -10.05 -8.71
N LEU A 72 1.74 -10.02 -8.45
CA LEU A 72 1.01 -11.20 -7.98
C LEU A 72 0.93 -12.29 -9.05
N PHE A 73 0.73 -11.92 -10.31
CA PHE A 73 0.72 -12.87 -11.42
C PHE A 73 2.08 -13.57 -11.57
N ILE A 74 3.17 -12.81 -11.51
CA ILE A 74 4.55 -13.32 -11.60
C ILE A 74 4.88 -14.22 -10.40
N SER A 75 4.39 -13.88 -9.20
CA SER A 75 4.70 -14.63 -7.99
C SER A 75 4.07 -16.03 -7.93
N LYS A 76 3.20 -16.42 -8.89
CA LYS A 76 2.46 -17.71 -8.94
C LYS A 76 1.85 -18.14 -7.61
N THR A 77 1.59 -17.19 -6.71
CA THR A 77 1.14 -17.46 -5.37
C THR A 77 -0.36 -17.73 -5.41
N ALA A 78 -0.81 -18.82 -4.80
CA ALA A 78 -2.24 -19.19 -4.68
C ALA A 78 -3.11 -18.13 -3.97
N PHE A 79 -2.50 -17.02 -3.54
CA PHE A 79 -3.09 -15.89 -2.85
C PHE A 79 -3.90 -14.95 -3.77
N ARG A 80 -4.02 -15.22 -5.08
CA ARG A 80 -4.79 -14.40 -6.03
C ARG A 80 -6.24 -14.11 -5.58
N LYS A 81 -6.87 -15.03 -4.85
CA LYS A 81 -8.25 -14.89 -4.32
C LYS A 81 -8.38 -14.01 -3.07
N ARG A 82 -7.26 -13.54 -2.49
CA ARG A 82 -7.22 -12.91 -1.14
C ARG A 82 -6.96 -11.40 -1.16
N TRP A 83 -6.89 -10.79 -2.34
CA TRP A 83 -6.66 -9.36 -2.53
C TRP A 83 -7.94 -8.64 -2.92
N ALA A 84 -8.29 -7.59 -2.18
CA ALA A 84 -9.48 -6.78 -2.38
C ALA A 84 -9.12 -5.29 -2.37
N PHE A 85 -9.96 -4.49 -3.04
CA PHE A 85 -9.77 -3.04 -3.02
C PHE A 85 -10.27 -2.47 -1.69
N HIS A 86 -9.36 -1.98 -0.87
CA HIS A 86 -9.69 -1.33 0.39
C HIS A 86 -9.92 0.16 0.15
N ARG A 87 -11.08 0.65 0.60
CA ARG A 87 -11.46 2.08 0.53
C ARG A 87 -11.28 2.80 1.86
N LYS A 88 -10.96 2.07 2.94
CA LYS A 88 -10.77 2.65 4.27
C LYS A 88 -9.39 3.26 4.39
N LEU A 89 -9.34 4.51 4.82
CA LEU A 89 -8.11 5.21 5.18
C LEU A 89 -7.56 4.61 6.49
N PRO A 90 -6.24 4.43 6.65
CA PRO A 90 -5.14 4.90 5.80
C PRO A 90 -4.78 3.94 4.63
N TRP A 91 -5.47 2.82 4.49
CA TRP A 91 -5.15 1.74 3.55
C TRP A 91 -5.84 1.86 2.19
N LEU A 92 -5.85 3.05 1.61
CA LEU A 92 -6.51 3.25 0.31
C LEU A 92 -5.77 2.45 -0.78
N GLY A 93 -6.50 1.62 -1.53
CA GLY A 93 -5.98 0.88 -2.70
C GLY A 93 -6.07 -0.65 -2.58
N TYR A 94 -5.37 -1.34 -3.48
CA TYR A 94 -5.42 -2.80 -3.57
C TYR A 94 -4.57 -3.44 -2.45
N MET A 95 -5.21 -4.23 -1.57
CA MET A 95 -4.59 -4.80 -0.37
C MET A 95 -5.21 -6.16 -0.02
N THR A 96 -4.50 -7.00 0.74
CA THR A 96 -5.05 -8.27 1.23
C THR A 96 -5.86 -8.08 2.50
N ASP A 97 -7.00 -8.75 2.57
CA ASP A 97 -7.84 -8.82 3.78
C ASP A 97 -7.38 -9.96 4.74
N GLN A 98 -6.44 -10.78 4.28
CA GLN A 98 -5.92 -11.94 5.02
C GLN A 98 -4.43 -11.82 5.31
N TYR A 99 -3.93 -12.73 6.15
CA TYR A 99 -2.51 -12.88 6.48
C TYR A 99 -1.65 -12.92 5.20
N ILE A 100 -0.70 -12.00 5.10
CA ILE A 100 0.26 -11.92 3.98
C ILE A 100 1.69 -12.08 4.50
N GLY A 101 2.52 -12.83 3.77
CA GLY A 101 3.94 -12.92 4.11
C GLY A 101 4.63 -11.54 3.98
N TYR A 102 5.39 -11.15 4.99
CA TYR A 102 6.09 -9.87 5.04
C TYR A 102 7.01 -9.66 3.82
N GLY A 103 7.70 -10.71 3.37
CA GLY A 103 8.55 -10.66 2.18
C GLY A 103 7.80 -10.29 0.89
N LEU A 104 6.61 -10.86 0.67
CA LEU A 104 5.78 -10.54 -0.50
C LEU A 104 5.26 -9.11 -0.43
N PHE A 105 4.75 -8.71 0.75
CA PHE A 105 4.29 -7.35 0.99
C PHE A 105 5.38 -6.33 0.68
N ARG A 106 6.59 -6.52 1.21
CA ARG A 106 7.73 -5.63 0.96
C ARG A 106 8.10 -5.57 -0.51
N ARG A 107 8.17 -6.72 -1.20
CA ARG A 107 8.55 -6.78 -2.63
C ARG A 107 7.56 -6.01 -3.50
N VAL A 108 6.26 -6.23 -3.31
CA VAL A 108 5.19 -5.53 -4.06
C VAL A 108 5.34 -4.02 -3.88
N HIS A 109 5.47 -3.55 -2.65
CA HIS A 109 5.51 -2.10 -2.37
C HIS A 109 6.79 -1.43 -2.83
N ILE A 110 7.95 -2.09 -2.71
CA ILE A 110 9.21 -1.54 -3.23
C ILE A 110 9.14 -1.43 -4.76
N HIS A 111 8.61 -2.43 -5.47
CA HIS A 111 8.43 -2.32 -6.92
C HIS A 111 7.44 -1.22 -7.29
N THR A 112 6.32 -1.11 -6.57
CA THR A 112 5.36 -0.02 -6.79
C THR A 112 6.03 1.34 -6.60
N LEU A 113 6.84 1.51 -5.56
CA LEU A 113 7.60 2.74 -5.30
C LEU A 113 8.53 3.10 -6.47
N TRP A 114 9.41 2.17 -6.86
CA TRP A 114 10.40 2.41 -7.91
C TRP A 114 9.75 2.67 -9.27
N ILE A 115 8.76 1.86 -9.65
CA ILE A 115 8.08 2.02 -10.93
C ILE A 115 7.31 3.34 -10.97
N GLY A 116 6.64 3.74 -9.89
CA GLY A 116 5.91 5.01 -9.87
C GLY A 116 6.81 6.24 -9.90
N ILE A 117 7.98 6.20 -9.22
CA ILE A 117 8.99 7.26 -9.34
C ILE A 117 9.54 7.33 -10.76
N CYS A 118 9.91 6.18 -11.34
CA CYS A 118 10.43 6.11 -12.71
C CYS A 118 9.40 6.62 -13.72
N LEU A 119 8.14 6.20 -13.59
CA LEU A 119 7.05 6.67 -14.42
C LEU A 119 6.88 8.20 -14.32
N SER A 120 6.87 8.73 -13.09
CA SER A 120 6.78 10.18 -12.86
C SER A 120 7.94 10.93 -13.53
N ALA A 121 9.15 10.39 -13.47
CA ALA A 121 10.34 10.97 -14.12
C ALA A 121 10.23 11.00 -15.65
N VAL A 122 9.69 9.95 -16.27
CA VAL A 122 9.43 9.92 -17.73
C VAL A 122 8.43 11.01 -18.14
N PHE A 123 7.37 11.21 -17.33
CA PHE A 123 6.38 12.24 -17.59
C PHE A 123 6.91 13.68 -17.49
N ILE A 124 8.07 13.92 -16.85
CA ILE A 124 8.72 15.24 -16.81
C ILE A 124 9.02 15.77 -18.21
N LEU A 125 9.36 14.88 -19.16
CA LEU A 125 9.74 15.29 -20.51
C LEU A 125 8.53 15.66 -21.39
N TRP A 126 7.38 15.03 -21.13
CA TRP A 126 6.23 15.06 -22.05
C TRP A 126 5.00 15.80 -21.52
N SER A 127 4.94 16.13 -20.23
CA SER A 127 3.73 16.65 -19.62
C SER A 127 3.96 17.94 -18.84
N PRO A 128 2.89 18.75 -18.62
CA PRO A 128 3.01 19.99 -17.87
C PRO A 128 3.58 19.75 -16.46
N PRO A 129 4.41 20.67 -15.93
CA PRO A 129 5.00 20.53 -14.60
C PRO A 129 3.96 20.32 -13.48
N ALA A 130 2.78 20.94 -13.60
CA ALA A 130 1.68 20.75 -12.66
C ALA A 130 1.21 19.28 -12.60
N PHE A 131 1.19 18.58 -13.73
CA PHE A 131 0.76 17.18 -13.81
C PHE A 131 1.80 16.23 -13.22
N THR A 132 3.09 16.47 -13.48
CA THR A 132 4.19 15.62 -13.00
C THR A 132 4.34 15.71 -11.48
N VAL A 133 4.25 16.93 -10.94
CA VAL A 133 4.24 17.19 -9.50
C VAL A 133 3.03 16.52 -8.84
N SER A 134 1.85 16.61 -9.47
CA SER A 134 0.64 15.94 -8.98
C SER A 134 0.79 14.42 -8.96
N LEU A 135 1.35 13.83 -10.03
CA LEU A 135 1.61 12.39 -10.11
C LEU A 135 2.55 11.91 -9.02
N LEU A 136 3.68 12.61 -8.86
CA LEU A 136 4.66 12.26 -7.83
C LEU A 136 4.05 12.40 -6.43
N PHE A 137 3.30 13.47 -6.18
CA PHE A 137 2.62 13.69 -4.92
C PHE A 137 1.63 12.57 -4.61
N TRP A 138 0.71 12.26 -5.52
CA TRP A 138 -0.27 11.17 -5.32
C TRP A 138 0.41 9.82 -5.15
N HIS A 139 1.48 9.57 -5.91
CA HIS A 139 2.26 8.35 -5.81
C HIS A 139 2.85 8.17 -4.41
N LEU A 140 3.55 9.20 -3.92
CA LEU A 140 4.16 9.19 -2.59
C LEU A 140 3.10 9.16 -1.49
N TRP A 141 2.00 9.90 -1.66
CA TRP A 141 0.92 9.95 -0.69
C TRP A 141 0.24 8.58 -0.52
N LEU A 142 -0.12 7.90 -1.60
CA LEU A 142 -0.76 6.58 -1.54
C LEU A 142 0.16 5.50 -0.95
N ILE A 143 1.47 5.61 -1.15
CA ILE A 143 2.43 4.62 -0.67
C ILE A 143 2.96 4.90 0.74
N ALA A 144 2.91 6.16 1.20
CA ALA A 144 3.40 6.59 2.51
C ALA A 144 2.94 5.74 3.71
N PRO A 145 1.63 5.42 3.89
CA PRO A 145 1.21 4.60 5.03
C PRO A 145 1.79 3.18 4.98
N ARG A 146 2.00 2.64 3.76
CA ARG A 146 2.59 1.31 3.55
C ARG A 146 4.10 1.34 3.86
N LEU A 147 4.80 2.40 3.45
CA LEU A 147 6.21 2.60 3.79
C LEU A 147 6.44 2.81 5.29
N TYR A 148 5.51 3.50 5.97
CA TYR A 148 5.57 3.66 7.42
C TYR A 148 5.52 2.32 8.16
N ILE A 149 4.66 1.40 7.71
CA ILE A 149 4.62 0.04 8.25
C ILE A 149 5.91 -0.71 7.93
N LEU A 150 6.37 -0.65 6.68
CA LEU A 150 7.60 -1.31 6.28
C LEU A 150 8.79 -0.84 7.13
N SER A 151 8.93 0.48 7.34
CA SER A 151 10.02 1.04 8.13
C SER A 151 9.96 0.59 9.60
N ARG A 152 8.77 0.49 10.18
CA ARG A 152 8.55 -0.05 11.54
C ARG A 152 8.85 -1.56 11.65
N LEU A 153 8.83 -2.30 10.53
CA LEU A 153 9.07 -3.74 10.46
C LEU A 153 10.43 -4.10 9.84
N THR A 154 11.27 -3.13 9.46
CA THR A 154 12.56 -3.37 8.77
C THR A 154 13.51 -4.29 9.55
N GLY A 155 13.39 -4.36 10.88
CA GLY A 155 14.21 -5.22 11.74
C GLY A 155 13.66 -6.62 12.00
N GLU A 156 12.44 -6.94 11.55
CA GLU A 156 11.79 -8.22 11.82
C GLU A 156 12.14 -9.27 10.75
N ARG A 157 12.09 -10.57 11.13
CA ARG A 157 12.39 -11.69 10.23
C ARG A 157 11.46 -11.69 9.01
N LYS A 158 11.95 -12.17 7.86
CA LYS A 158 11.20 -12.11 6.59
C LYS A 158 10.06 -13.13 6.49
N ASP A 159 10.02 -14.08 7.43
CA ASP A 159 9.14 -15.25 7.40
C ASP A 159 7.82 -15.04 8.15
N GLY A 160 7.62 -13.88 8.79
CA GLY A 160 6.38 -13.61 9.50
C GLY A 160 5.23 -13.15 8.59
N MET A 161 4.04 -13.24 9.17
CA MET A 161 2.76 -12.94 8.54
C MET A 161 2.22 -11.61 9.06
N LEU A 162 1.84 -10.74 8.14
CA LEU A 162 1.16 -9.48 8.44
C LEU A 162 -0.34 -9.65 8.32
N LYS A 163 -1.07 -9.17 9.32
CA LYS A 163 -2.51 -8.99 9.29
C LYS A 163 -2.80 -7.50 9.41
N PHE A 164 -3.58 -6.99 8.46
CA PHE A 164 -4.07 -5.62 8.49
C PHE A 164 -5.49 -5.62 9.02
N THR A 165 -5.76 -4.71 9.94
CA THR A 165 -7.08 -4.35 10.44
C THR A 165 -7.27 -2.86 10.15
N ASP A 166 -8.51 -2.37 10.21
CA ASP A 166 -8.83 -0.97 9.91
C ASP A 166 -8.00 0.04 10.73
N GLU A 167 -7.73 -0.26 12.00
CA GLU A 167 -7.01 0.64 12.92
C GLU A 167 -5.59 0.18 13.28
N ASP A 168 -5.25 -1.08 12.95
CA ASP A 168 -4.04 -1.74 13.45
C ASP A 168 -3.38 -2.64 12.39
N ALA A 169 -2.04 -2.70 12.40
CA ALA A 169 -1.28 -3.73 11.70
C ALA A 169 -0.56 -4.64 12.69
N SER A 170 -0.82 -5.94 12.59
CA SER A 170 -0.26 -6.97 13.48
C SER A 170 0.70 -7.86 12.71
N TYR A 171 1.89 -8.05 13.28
CA TYR A 171 2.92 -8.94 12.77
C TYR A 171 3.01 -10.19 13.63
N TYR A 172 2.77 -11.34 13.02
CA TYR A 172 2.80 -12.66 13.62
C TYR A 172 4.01 -13.44 13.13
N GLN A 173 4.63 -14.19 14.03
CA GLN A 173 5.69 -15.14 13.69
C GLN A 173 5.26 -16.54 14.12
N GLN A 174 5.61 -17.54 13.30
CA GLN A 174 5.42 -18.97 13.58
C GLN A 174 6.70 -19.55 14.21
#